data_AF-A0A5C4JFI6-F1
#
_entry.id   AF-A0A5C4JFI6-F1
#
_cell.length_a   1.000
_cell.length_b   1.000
_cell.length_c   1.000
_cell.angle_alpha   90.00
_cell.angle_beta   90.00
_cell.angle_gamma   90.00
#
_symmetry.space_group_name_H-M   'P 1'
#
loop_
_entity.id
_entity.type
_entity.pdbx_description
1 polymer ?
#
loop_
_entity_poly.entity_id
_entity_poly.type
_entity_poly.pdbx_seq_one_letter_code
_entity_poly.pdbx_strand_id
1 'polypeptide(L)'
;MTEAVSTASVPAPASGTAFGIGADGTYTRSGQAAAFVLGVLTMFAFLPLLVVAAMLYTRSETVFAHDPARARRLVNWSWVAIGVPSAIALVVLAVVGLGALLK
;
A
#
# COMPACT_ATOMS: atom_id res chain seq x y z
N MET A 1 -25.10 14.78 -43.75
CA MET A 1 -25.20 14.01 -42.50
C MET A 1 -24.18 14.63 -41.55
N THR A 2 -24.61 15.63 -40.79
CA THR A 2 -23.75 16.40 -39.87
C THR A 2 -23.71 15.68 -38.53
N GLU A 3 -22.55 15.11 -38.18
CA GLU A 3 -22.36 14.50 -36.87
C GLU A 3 -22.43 15.59 -35.79
N ALA A 4 -23.41 15.45 -34.90
CA ALA A 4 -23.50 16.25 -33.70
C ALA A 4 -22.33 15.85 -32.77
N VAL A 5 -21.35 16.75 -32.62
CA VAL A 5 -20.32 16.61 -31.60
C VAL A 5 -21.02 16.69 -30.25
N SER A 6 -21.21 15.52 -29.64
CA SER A 6 -21.69 15.38 -28.28
C SER A 6 -20.64 16.01 -27.37
N THR A 7 -20.92 17.22 -26.88
CA THR A 7 -20.15 17.90 -25.84
C THR A 7 -20.39 17.16 -24.54
N ALA A 8 -19.68 16.04 -24.35
CA ALA A 8 -19.66 15.33 -23.09
C ALA A 8 -19.35 16.33 -21.97
N SER A 9 -20.29 16.49 -21.03
CA SER A 9 -20.15 17.41 -19.91
C SER A 9 -18.92 17.04 -19.09
N VAL A 10 -17.88 17.87 -19.13
CA VAL A 10 -16.73 17.72 -18.25
C VAL A 10 -17.22 17.96 -16.83
N PRO A 11 -17.07 16.99 -15.90
CA PRO A 11 -17.46 17.19 -14.50
C PRO A 11 -16.76 18.42 -13.95
N ALA A 12 -17.50 19.29 -13.26
CA ALA A 12 -16.91 20.47 -12.63
C ALA A 12 -15.77 20.02 -11.69
N PRO A 13 -14.60 20.69 -11.70
CA PRO A 13 -13.46 20.30 -10.88
C PRO A 13 -13.89 20.30 -9.41
N ALA A 14 -13.85 19.12 -8.79
CA ALA A 14 -14.22 18.96 -7.40
C ALA A 14 -13.26 19.79 -6.53
N SER A 15 -13.81 20.55 -5.57
CA SER A 15 -13.05 21.35 -4.62
C SER A 15 -12.29 20.44 -3.65
N GLY A 16 -11.09 20.06 -4.04
CA GLY A 16 -10.17 19.24 -3.26
C GLY A 16 -9.11 18.63 -4.16
N THR A 17 -8.01 19.35 -4.41
CA THR A 17 -6.84 18.78 -5.07
C THR A 17 -6.20 17.75 -4.13
N ALA A 18 -6.54 16.48 -4.34
CA ALA A 18 -5.82 15.37 -3.74
C ALA A 18 -4.32 15.50 -4.09
N PHE A 19 -3.44 15.15 -3.15
CA PHE A 19 -2.00 15.28 -3.33
C PHE A 19 -1.55 14.58 -4.63
N GLY A 20 -0.90 15.32 -5.52
CA GLY A 20 -0.41 14.81 -6.79
C GLY A 20 -1.42 14.80 -7.95
N ILE A 21 -2.66 15.26 -7.75
CA ILE A 21 -3.70 15.37 -8.79
C ILE A 21 -3.86 16.84 -9.22
N GLY A 22 -3.84 17.08 -10.54
CA GLY A 22 -4.05 18.39 -11.16
C GLY A 22 -5.52 18.81 -11.15
N ALA A 23 -5.78 20.08 -11.47
CA ALA A 23 -7.14 20.64 -11.51
C ALA A 23 -8.03 19.98 -12.59
N ASP A 24 -7.42 19.34 -13.58
CA ASP A 24 -8.05 18.53 -14.63
C ASP A 24 -8.37 17.10 -14.18
N GLY A 25 -8.06 16.73 -12.92
CA GLY A 25 -8.28 15.40 -12.37
C GLY A 25 -7.24 14.36 -12.79
N THR A 26 -6.21 14.74 -13.55
CA THR A 26 -5.11 13.84 -13.94
C THR A 26 -3.96 13.91 -12.94
N TYR A 27 -3.06 12.92 -12.92
CA TYR A 27 -1.86 13.03 -12.10
C TYR A 27 -0.94 14.13 -12.63
N THR A 28 -0.49 15.00 -11.73
CA THR A 28 0.69 15.83 -11.97
C THR A 28 1.91 14.92 -12.23
N ARG A 29 2.89 15.39 -13.01
CA ARG A 29 4.10 14.59 -13.31
C ARG A 29 4.82 14.11 -12.04
N SER A 30 4.89 14.97 -11.01
CA SER A 30 5.46 14.62 -9.71
C SER A 30 4.58 13.64 -8.93
N GLY A 31 3.26 13.82 -8.95
CA GLY A 31 2.30 12.89 -8.35
C GLY A 31 2.37 11.49 -8.94
N GLN A 32 2.46 11.40 -10.28
CA GLN A 32 2.62 10.13 -10.98
C GLN A 32 3.95 9.45 -10.61
N ALA A 33 5.05 10.20 -10.60
CA ALA A 33 6.36 9.65 -10.23
C ALA A 33 6.37 9.16 -8.77
N ALA A 34 5.81 9.94 -7.84
CA ALA A 34 5.70 9.55 -6.44
C ALA A 34 4.84 8.30 -6.26
N ALA A 35 3.67 8.23 -6.91
CA ALA A 35 2.78 7.07 -6.86
C ALA A 35 3.45 5.82 -7.42
N PHE A 36 4.17 5.94 -8.55
CA PHE A 36 4.91 4.83 -9.15
C PHE A 36 6.02 4.33 -8.23
N VAL A 37 6.89 5.23 -7.75
CA VAL A 37 8.00 4.87 -6.86
C VAL A 37 7.47 4.23 -5.56
N LEU A 38 6.44 4.80 -4.96
CA LEU A 38 5.84 4.25 -3.75
C LEU A 38 5.22 2.87 -3.99
N GLY A 39 4.52 2.69 -5.11
CA GLY A 39 3.97 1.39 -5.52
C GLY A 39 5.05 0.33 -5.72
N VAL A 40 6.14 0.67 -6.42
CA VAL A 40 7.29 -0.22 -6.63
C VAL A 40 7.96 -0.58 -5.30
N LEU A 41 8.26 0.40 -4.45
CA LEU A 41 8.86 0.15 -3.13
C LEU A 41 7.96 -0.73 -2.26
N THR A 42 6.64 -0.50 -2.30
CA THR A 42 5.66 -1.34 -1.59
C THR A 42 5.70 -2.78 -2.09
N MET A 43 5.72 -2.98 -3.42
CA MET A 43 5.79 -4.32 -4.00
C MET A 43 7.08 -5.03 -3.58
N PHE A 44 8.23 -4.38 -3.72
CA PHE A 44 9.52 -4.97 -3.35
C PHE A 44 9.68 -5.21 -1.86
N ALA A 45 9.03 -4.43 -1.00
CA ALA A 45 9.07 -4.65 0.44
C ALA A 45 8.09 -5.76 0.87
N PHE A 46 6.81 -5.64 0.52
CA PHE A 46 5.74 -6.47 1.08
C PHE A 46 5.60 -7.83 0.39
N LEU A 47 5.85 -7.92 -0.92
CA LEU A 47 5.74 -9.20 -1.63
C LEU A 47 6.69 -10.28 -1.07
N PRO A 48 8.01 -10.05 -0.92
CA PRO A 48 8.89 -11.06 -0.36
C PRO A 48 8.56 -11.36 1.11
N LEU A 49 8.14 -10.36 1.88
CA LEU A 49 7.72 -10.57 3.28
C LEU A 49 6.50 -11.47 3.38
N LEU A 50 5.53 -11.33 2.47
CA LEU A 50 4.36 -12.18 2.39
C LEU A 50 4.75 -13.63 2.07
N VAL A 51 5.70 -13.83 1.15
CA VAL A 51 6.25 -15.16 0.85
C VAL A 51 6.93 -15.75 2.09
N VAL A 52 7.77 -14.99 2.78
CA VAL A 52 8.45 -15.43 4.02
C VAL A 52 7.42 -15.80 5.09
N ALA A 53 6.40 -14.98 5.28
CA ALA A 53 5.33 -15.23 6.26
C ALA A 53 4.57 -16.53 5.93
N ALA A 54 4.23 -16.75 4.65
CA ALA A 54 3.59 -17.98 4.20
C ALA A 54 4.48 -19.21 4.47
N MET A 55 5.77 -19.14 4.12
CA MET A 55 6.72 -20.24 4.36
C MET A 55 6.88 -20.56 5.84
N LEU A 56 6.97 -19.54 6.70
CA LEU A 56 7.05 -19.73 8.16
C LEU A 56 5.79 -20.39 8.71
N TYR A 57 4.62 -19.97 8.22
CA TYR A 57 3.34 -20.55 8.61
C TYR A 57 3.25 -22.01 8.17
N THR A 58 3.49 -22.32 6.89
CA THR A 58 3.50 -23.71 6.38
C THR A 58 4.49 -24.58 7.16
N ARG A 59 5.68 -24.05 7.48
CA ARG A 59 6.65 -24.81 8.26
C ARG A 59 6.16 -25.09 9.68
N SER A 60 5.41 -24.16 10.28
CA SER A 60 4.84 -24.36 11.62
C SER A 60 3.91 -25.57 11.67
N GLU A 61 3.07 -25.77 10.65
CA GLU A 61 2.13 -26.90 10.55
C GLU A 61 2.85 -28.25 10.59
N THR A 62 3.99 -28.36 9.89
CA THR A 62 4.80 -29.60 9.89
C THR A 62 5.50 -29.85 11.23
N VAL A 63 5.78 -28.81 12.01
CA VAL A 63 6.53 -28.90 13.26
C VAL A 63 5.61 -29.05 14.47
N PHE A 64 4.35 -28.64 14.38
CA PHE A 64 3.38 -28.65 15.50
C PHE A 64 3.26 -30.00 16.20
N ALA A 65 3.26 -31.10 15.45
CA ALA A 65 3.12 -32.45 16.00
C ALA A 65 4.33 -32.90 16.84
N HIS A 66 5.51 -32.31 16.61
CA HIS A 66 6.76 -32.77 17.21
C HIS A 66 7.30 -31.78 18.25
N ASP A 67 7.15 -30.47 18.01
CA ASP A 67 7.61 -29.40 18.88
C ASP A 67 6.64 -28.21 18.83
N PRO A 68 5.64 -28.17 19.73
CA PRO A 68 4.64 -27.11 19.74
C PRO A 68 5.24 -25.75 20.13
N ALA A 69 6.32 -25.72 20.91
CA ALA A 69 6.97 -24.47 21.32
C ALA A 69 7.67 -23.80 20.13
N ARG A 70 8.35 -24.59 19.29
CA ARG A 70 8.94 -24.08 18.05
C ARG A 70 7.87 -23.69 17.02
N ALA A 71 6.79 -24.46 16.89
CA ALA A 71 5.72 -24.13 15.97
C ALA A 71 5.08 -22.77 16.30
N ARG A 72 4.78 -22.49 17.59
CA ARG A 72 4.29 -21.17 18.04
C ARG A 72 5.24 -20.04 17.69
N ARG A 73 6.56 -20.25 17.83
CA ARG A 73 7.57 -19.26 17.42
C ARG A 73 7.50 -18.97 15.92
N LEU A 74 7.38 -19.99 15.08
CA LEU A 74 7.25 -19.81 13.63
C LEU A 74 5.99 -19.03 13.25
N VAL A 75 4.86 -19.33 13.89
CA VAL A 75 3.61 -18.58 13.71
C VAL A 75 3.79 -17.12 14.14
N ASN A 76 4.38 -16.87 15.30
CA ASN A 76 4.64 -15.50 15.77
C ASN A 76 5.54 -14.75 14.78
N TRP A 77 6.59 -15.40 14.26
CA TRP A 77 7.47 -14.79 13.26
C TRP A 77 6.77 -14.52 11.92
N SER A 78 5.82 -15.37 11.50
CA SER A 78 4.97 -15.11 10.33
C SER A 78 4.16 -13.83 10.51
N TRP A 79 3.51 -13.66 11.67
CA TRP A 79 2.81 -12.42 12.00
C TRP A 79 3.73 -11.21 12.08
N VAL A 80 4.92 -11.34 12.67
CA VAL A 80 5.91 -10.25 12.77
C VAL A 80 6.36 -9.79 11.38
N ALA A 81 6.59 -10.73 10.45
CA ALA A 81 7.04 -10.42 9.09
C ALA A 81 6.08 -9.51 8.31
N ILE A 82 4.78 -9.55 8.62
CA ILE A 82 3.76 -8.71 7.98
C ILE A 82 3.37 -7.53 8.88
N GLY A 83 3.11 -7.80 10.16
CA GLY A 83 2.54 -6.86 11.10
C GLY A 83 3.45 -5.70 11.44
N VAL A 84 4.74 -5.96 11.71
CA VAL A 84 5.69 -4.90 12.08
C VAL A 84 5.91 -3.92 10.93
N PRO A 85 6.22 -4.37 9.68
CA PRO A 85 6.34 -3.44 8.55
C PRO A 85 5.06 -2.67 8.26
N SER A 86 3.89 -3.30 8.39
CA SER A 86 2.59 -2.63 8.23
C SER A 86 2.38 -1.55 9.28
N ALA A 87 2.68 -1.82 10.55
CA ALA A 87 2.56 -0.85 11.63
C ALA A 87 3.50 0.34 11.41
N ILE A 88 4.74 0.11 11.00
CA ILE A 88 5.69 1.17 10.65
C ILE A 88 5.16 2.02 9.49
N ALA A 89 4.66 1.39 8.43
CA ALA A 89 4.10 2.11 7.28
C ALA A 89 2.91 3.00 7.69
N LEU A 90 2.02 2.50 8.55
CA LEU A 90 0.90 3.28 9.08
C LEU A 90 1.36 4.48 9.93
N VAL A 91 2.37 4.29 10.78
CA VAL A 91 2.93 5.40 11.59
C VAL A 91 3.55 6.46 10.68
N VAL A 92 4.31 6.06 9.66
CA VAL A 92 4.90 6.99 8.69
C VAL A 92 3.81 7.76 7.95
N LEU A 93 2.78 7.08 7.46
CA LEU A 93 1.64 7.73 6.79
C LEU A 93 0.91 8.71 7.71
N ALA A 94 0.69 8.34 8.98
CA ALA A 94 0.05 9.20 9.96
C ALA A 94 0.88 10.46 10.26
N VAL A 95 2.20 10.33 10.44
CA VAL A 95 3.09 11.47 10.70
C VAL A 95 3.16 12.40 9.49
N VAL A 96 3.30 11.85 8.28
CA VAL A 96 3.34 12.64 7.04
C VAL A 96 1.99 13.32 6.80
N GLY A 97 0.88 12.59 6.95
CA GLY A 97 -0.47 13.12 6.78
C GLY A 97 -0.80 14.21 7.79
N LEU A 98 -0.47 14.01 9.07
CA LEU A 98 -0.65 15.02 10.11
C LEU A 98 0.21 16.27 9.84
N GLY A 99 1.47 16.09 9.43
CA GLY A 99 2.35 17.20 9.06
C GLY A 99 1.88 17.99 7.84
N ALA A 100 1.15 17.35 6.91
CA ALA A 100 0.53 18.03 5.78
C ALA A 100 -0.76 18.78 6.18
N LEU A 101 -1.50 18.30 7.18
CA LEU A 101 -2.74 18.93 7.67
C LEU A 101 -2.47 20.18 8.54
N LEU A 102 -1.31 20.22 9.22
CA LEU A 102 -0.93 21.32 10.11
C LEU A 102 -0.21 22.48 9.40
N LYS A 103 -0.01 22.39 8.09
CA LYS A 103 0.56 23.45 7.23
C LYS A 103 -0.55 24.20 6.49
#